data_AF-E1X3S7-F1
#
_entry.id   AF-E1X3S7-F1
#
_cell.length_a   1.000
_cell.length_b   1.000
_cell.length_c   1.000
_cell.angle_alpha   90.00
_cell.angle_beta   90.00
_cell.angle_gamma   90.00
#
_symmetry.space_group_name_H-M   'P 1'
#
loop_
_entity.id
_entity.type
_entity.pdbx_description
1 polymer ?
#
loop_
_entity_poly.entity_id
_entity_poly.type
_entity_poly.pdbx_seq_one_letter_code
_entity_poly.pdbx_strand_id
1 'polypeptide(L)'
;MNFTLGIKVSTKKQIDKYITTCTTTFKMFDHDVIISKNKANLWHFSAKRNDKKYLVYCAPNLSKVKSIIKIALKKVPADSKLVVICNTFTNEEKQLAEESNYALVDIHTLQKYGTEMIEAKSNDETSLAA
;
A
#
# COMPACT_ATOMS: atom_id res chain seq x y z
N MET A 1 -13.21 25.98 -34.93
CA MET A 1 -12.70 26.32 -33.59
C MET A 1 -12.34 25.01 -32.90
N ASN A 2 -11.05 24.67 -32.80
CA ASN A 2 -10.57 23.46 -32.14
C ASN A 2 -10.15 23.83 -30.70
N PHE A 3 -10.89 23.32 -29.72
CA PHE A 3 -10.48 23.37 -28.32
C PHE A 3 -9.57 22.19 -28.03
N THR A 4 -8.31 22.49 -27.73
CA THR A 4 -7.36 21.60 -27.07
C THR A 4 -7.87 21.23 -25.69
N LEU A 5 -8.03 19.94 -25.39
CA LEU A 5 -7.93 19.46 -24.01
C LEU A 5 -6.93 18.30 -23.97
N GLY A 6 -5.72 18.64 -23.55
CA GLY A 6 -4.77 17.67 -23.01
C GLY A 6 -5.30 17.03 -21.73
N ILE A 7 -4.47 16.17 -21.14
CA ILE A 7 -4.69 15.34 -19.93
C ILE A 7 -5.15 13.91 -20.25
N LYS A 8 -4.23 13.10 -20.80
CA LYS A 8 -4.23 11.63 -20.60
C LYS A 8 -2.88 11.06 -20.12
N VAL A 9 -1.90 11.92 -19.81
CA VAL A 9 -0.52 11.50 -19.46
C VAL A 9 -0.22 11.59 -17.94
N SER A 10 -0.95 12.40 -17.17
CA SER A 10 -0.67 12.61 -15.73
C SER A 10 -1.01 11.43 -14.83
N THR A 11 -2.05 10.66 -15.13
CA THR A 11 -2.57 9.64 -14.21
C THR A 11 -1.64 8.43 -14.07
N LYS A 12 -1.01 8.00 -15.17
CA LYS A 12 -0.12 6.83 -15.15
C LYS A 12 1.16 7.10 -14.37
N LYS A 13 1.82 8.25 -14.62
CA LYS A 13 3.02 8.66 -13.87
C LYS A 13 2.74 8.86 -12.38
N GLN A 14 1.57 9.41 -12.02
CA GLN A 14 1.15 9.57 -10.63
C GLN A 14 0.90 8.22 -9.95
N ILE A 15 0.26 7.29 -10.65
CA ILE A 15 0.05 5.92 -10.16
C ILE A 15 1.39 5.19 -9.99
N ASP A 16 2.28 5.27 -10.99
CA ASP A 16 3.63 4.67 -10.93
C ASP A 16 4.44 5.24 -9.75
N LYS A 17 4.38 6.56 -9.52
CA LYS A 17 5.01 7.21 -8.35
C LYS A 17 4.40 6.70 -7.05
N TYR A 18 3.07 6.57 -6.97
CA TYR A 18 2.36 6.07 -5.79
C TYR A 18 2.77 4.63 -5.45
N ILE A 19 2.82 3.76 -6.45
CA ILE A 19 3.27 2.37 -6.30
C ILE A 19 4.73 2.30 -5.88
N THR A 20 5.57 3.14 -6.48
CA THR A 20 6.99 3.23 -6.12
C THR A 20 7.13 3.64 -4.66
N THR A 21 6.41 4.66 -4.20
CA THR A 21 6.39 5.05 -2.77
C THR A 21 5.96 3.87 -1.89
N CYS A 22 4.85 3.21 -2.21
CA CYS A 22 4.36 2.09 -1.40
C CYS A 22 5.38 0.94 -1.34
N THR A 23 5.91 0.51 -2.48
CA THR A 23 6.83 -0.62 -2.57
C THR A 23 8.18 -0.31 -1.95
N THR A 24 8.71 0.90 -2.11
CA THR A 24 9.95 1.35 -1.47
C THR A 24 9.81 1.35 0.05
N THR A 25 8.70 1.88 0.59
CA THR A 25 8.48 1.84 2.04
C THR A 25 8.47 0.40 2.55
N PHE A 26 7.76 -0.54 1.90
CA PHE A 26 7.76 -1.93 2.36
C PHE A 26 9.14 -2.60 2.28
N LYS A 27 9.93 -2.31 1.23
CA LYS A 27 11.32 -2.79 1.12
C LYS A 27 12.23 -2.23 2.21
N MET A 28 12.05 -0.99 2.63
CA MET A 28 12.81 -0.38 3.74
C MET A 28 12.62 -1.13 5.07
N PHE A 29 11.51 -1.86 5.22
CA PHE A 29 11.19 -2.70 6.37
C PHE A 29 11.62 -4.17 6.18
N ASP A 30 12.52 -4.46 5.25
CA ASP A 30 13.01 -5.82 4.96
C ASP A 30 11.89 -6.80 4.57
N HIS A 31 10.82 -6.29 3.95
CA HIS A 31 9.83 -7.16 3.33
C HIS A 31 10.31 -7.59 1.94
N ASP A 32 10.20 -8.89 1.66
CA ASP A 32 10.31 -9.37 0.28
C ASP A 32 9.06 -8.96 -0.50
N VAL A 33 9.22 -8.07 -1.48
CA VAL A 33 8.13 -7.43 -2.24
C VAL A 33 8.05 -8.00 -3.65
N ILE A 34 6.97 -8.75 -3.92
CA ILE A 34 6.66 -9.26 -5.26
C ILE A 34 5.54 -8.42 -5.87
N ILE A 35 5.89 -7.59 -6.86
CA ILE A 35 4.92 -6.72 -7.57
C ILE A 35 4.18 -7.56 -8.61
N SER A 36 2.87 -7.69 -8.45
CA SER A 36 2.03 -8.38 -9.43
C SER A 36 1.39 -7.35 -10.38
N LYS A 37 1.90 -7.28 -11.61
CA LYS A 37 1.29 -6.49 -12.70
C LYS A 37 0.07 -7.26 -13.22
N ASN A 38 -1.11 -7.00 -12.66
CA ASN A 38 -2.34 -7.50 -13.27
C ASN A 38 -2.88 -6.49 -14.30
N LYS A 39 -3.53 -6.99 -15.36
CA LYS A 39 -4.13 -6.18 -16.45
C LYS A 39 -5.37 -5.40 -15.99
N ALA A 40 -5.94 -5.76 -14.84
CA ALA A 40 -6.96 -4.97 -14.17
C ALA A 40 -6.29 -3.79 -13.45
N ASN A 41 -6.85 -2.59 -13.53
CA ASN A 41 -6.32 -1.32 -13.01
C ASN A 41 -6.09 -1.24 -11.48
N LEU A 42 -5.87 -2.35 -10.80
CA LEU A 42 -5.59 -2.47 -9.38
C LEU A 42 -4.16 -2.97 -9.18
N TRP A 43 -3.34 -2.13 -8.56
CA TRP A 43 -1.96 -2.47 -8.25
C TRP A 43 -1.90 -3.17 -6.90
N HIS A 44 -1.15 -4.26 -6.86
CA HIS A 44 -0.99 -5.06 -5.66
C HIS A 44 0.39 -5.70 -5.64
N PHE A 45 0.91 -5.90 -4.44
CA PHE A 45 2.15 -6.63 -4.21
C PHE A 45 2.00 -7.51 -2.97
N SER A 46 2.76 -8.60 -2.94
CA SER A 46 2.88 -9.42 -1.73
C SER A 46 4.13 -8.99 -0.98
N ALA A 47 4.02 -8.86 0.33
CA ALA A 47 5.12 -8.56 1.24
C ALA A 47 5.24 -9.72 2.25
N LYS A 48 6.45 -10.24 2.47
CA LYS A 48 6.70 -11.27 3.51
C LYS A 48 7.73 -10.76 4.52
N ARG A 49 7.46 -10.91 5.82
CA ARG A 49 8.41 -10.63 6.91
C ARG A 49 8.19 -11.60 8.08
N ASN A 50 9.25 -12.24 8.57
CA ASN A 50 9.22 -13.13 9.74
C ASN A 50 8.05 -14.15 9.69
N ASP A 51 7.96 -14.84 8.55
CA ASP A 51 6.90 -15.78 8.16
C ASP A 51 5.46 -15.25 7.99
N LYS A 52 5.22 -13.98 8.33
CA LYS A 52 3.94 -13.32 8.06
C LYS A 52 3.88 -12.89 6.59
N LYS A 53 2.78 -13.24 5.93
CA LYS A 53 2.49 -12.85 4.55
C LYS A 53 1.45 -11.74 4.52
N TYR A 54 1.71 -10.72 3.72
CA TYR A 54 0.85 -9.56 3.56
C TYR A 54 0.53 -9.39 2.08
N LEU A 55 -0.75 -9.26 1.75
CA LEU A 55 -1.19 -8.89 0.42
C LEU A 55 -1.55 -7.40 0.46
N VAL A 56 -0.80 -6.58 -0.26
CA VAL A 56 -0.92 -5.12 -0.19
C VAL A 56 -1.56 -4.60 -1.47
N TYR A 57 -2.69 -3.90 -1.34
CA TYR A 57 -3.44 -3.31 -2.45
C TYR A 57 -3.24 -1.79 -2.44
N CYS A 58 -2.71 -1.24 -3.52
CA CYS A 58 -2.58 0.20 -3.72
C CYS A 58 -3.82 0.73 -4.43
N ALA A 59 -4.69 1.40 -3.69
CA ALA A 59 -5.95 1.94 -4.20
C ALA A 59 -6.14 3.39 -3.72
N PRO A 60 -5.68 4.40 -4.50
CA PRO A 60 -5.78 5.81 -4.13
C PRO A 60 -7.21 6.26 -3.78
N ASN A 61 -8.21 5.62 -4.38
CA ASN A 61 -9.63 5.84 -4.10
C ASN A 61 -10.28 4.52 -3.66
N LEU A 62 -10.57 4.41 -2.37
CA LEU A 62 -11.14 3.21 -1.75
C LEU A 62 -12.50 2.83 -2.36
N SER A 63 -13.35 3.81 -2.65
CA SER A 63 -14.71 3.60 -3.18
C SER A 63 -14.73 2.80 -4.49
N LYS A 64 -13.69 2.91 -5.31
CA LYS A 64 -13.59 2.18 -6.59
C LYS A 64 -13.21 0.70 -6.42
N VAL A 65 -12.68 0.33 -5.26
CA VAL A 65 -12.10 -1.00 -5.04
C VAL A 65 -12.80 -1.79 -3.93
N LYS A 66 -13.82 -1.24 -3.26
CA LYS A 66 -14.59 -1.92 -2.19
C LYS A 66 -15.06 -3.31 -2.60
N SER A 67 -15.63 -3.44 -3.81
CA SER A 67 -16.07 -4.74 -4.35
C SER A 67 -14.91 -5.70 -4.58
N ILE A 68 -13.74 -5.19 -4.99
CA ILE A 68 -12.56 -6.01 -5.22
C ILE A 68 -11.95 -6.47 -3.90
N ILE A 69 -11.91 -5.62 -2.88
CA ILE A 69 -11.48 -5.96 -1.51
C ILE A 69 -12.34 -7.11 -0.97
N LYS A 70 -13.66 -7.03 -1.12
CA LYS A 70 -14.58 -8.11 -0.69
C LYS A 70 -14.27 -9.45 -1.37
N ILE A 71 -13.86 -9.43 -2.63
CA ILE A 71 -13.45 -10.64 -3.37
C ILE A 71 -12.07 -11.10 -2.91
N ALA A 72 -11.14 -10.18 -2.70
CA ALA A 72 -9.78 -10.46 -2.24
C ALA A 72 -9.82 -11.13 -0.86
N LEU A 73 -10.62 -10.61 0.08
CA LEU A 73 -10.81 -11.21 1.41
C LEU A 73 -11.23 -12.68 1.35
N LYS A 74 -12.04 -13.08 0.36
CA LYS A 74 -12.42 -14.49 0.16
C LYS A 74 -11.30 -15.36 -0.40
N LYS A 75 -10.30 -14.75 -1.02
CA LYS A 75 -9.16 -15.42 -1.67
C LYS A 75 -7.88 -15.35 -0.87
N VAL A 76 -7.79 -14.43 0.09
CA VAL A 76 -6.63 -14.26 0.96
C VAL A 76 -6.53 -15.50 1.85
N PRO A 77 -5.39 -16.22 1.81
CA PRO A 77 -5.16 -17.37 2.70
C PRO A 77 -5.26 -16.96 4.17
N ALA A 78 -5.67 -17.87 5.06
CA ALA A 78 -5.77 -17.59 6.49
C ALA A 78 -4.46 -17.11 7.13
N ASP A 79 -3.31 -17.56 6.62
CA ASP A 79 -1.96 -17.14 7.03
C ASP A 79 -1.51 -15.80 6.42
N SER A 80 -2.36 -15.16 5.64
CA SER A 80 -2.07 -13.90 4.97
C SER A 80 -3.01 -12.80 5.44
N LYS A 81 -2.48 -11.59 5.62
CA LYS A 81 -3.29 -10.41 5.95
C LYS A 81 -3.43 -9.51 4.73
N LEU A 82 -4.64 -9.04 4.47
CA LEU A 82 -4.89 -8.03 3.44
C LEU A 82 -4.62 -6.64 4.02
N VAL A 83 -3.83 -5.84 3.32
CA VAL A 83 -3.55 -4.45 3.63
C VAL A 83 -3.96 -3.61 2.43
N VAL A 84 -4.75 -2.57 2.65
CA VAL A 84 -5.22 -1.67 1.59
C VAL A 84 -4.67 -0.28 1.88
N ILE A 85 -3.86 0.22 0.95
CA ILE A 85 -3.29 1.57 1.00
C ILE A 85 -4.13 2.49 0.14
N CYS A 86 -4.62 3.58 0.73
CA CYS A 86 -5.40 4.60 0.03
C CYS A 86 -4.90 6.01 0.37
N ASN A 87 -5.43 7.03 -0.30
CA ASN A 87 -5.04 8.41 0.02
C ASN A 87 -5.69 8.88 1.33
N THR A 88 -6.97 8.57 1.48
CA THR A 88 -7.80 8.97 2.62
C THR A 88 -8.86 7.91 2.86
N PHE A 89 -9.31 7.80 4.10
CA PHE A 89 -10.47 6.98 4.49
C PHE A 89 -11.19 7.63 5.66
N THR A 90 -12.46 7.29 5.88
CA THR A 90 -13.20 7.72 7.07
C THR A 90 -13.00 6.75 8.24
N ASN A 91 -13.29 7.22 9.46
CA ASN A 91 -13.24 6.35 10.65
C ASN A 91 -14.19 5.15 10.53
N GLU A 92 -15.35 5.31 9.88
CA GLU A 92 -16.28 4.21 9.65
C GLU A 92 -15.65 3.17 8.70
N GLU A 93 -14.96 3.61 7.65
CA GLU A 93 -14.27 2.71 6.72
C GLU A 93 -13.12 1.97 7.39
N LYS A 94 -12.43 2.60 8.34
CA LYS A 94 -11.41 1.95 9.16
C LYS A 94 -12.03 0.90 10.06
N GLN A 95 -13.13 1.21 10.74
CA GLN A 95 -13.80 0.27 11.63
C GLN A 95 -14.35 -0.94 10.87
N LEU A 96 -14.96 -0.71 9.70
CA LEU A 96 -15.39 -1.78 8.80
C LEU A 96 -14.24 -2.66 8.33
N ALA A 97 -13.04 -2.08 8.14
CA ALA A 97 -11.86 -2.83 7.77
C ALA A 97 -11.41 -3.78 8.87
N GLU A 98 -11.36 -3.28 10.11
CA GLU A 98 -11.03 -4.06 11.30
C GLU A 98 -12.03 -5.21 11.52
N GLU A 99 -13.33 -4.93 11.40
CA GLU A 99 -14.39 -5.95 11.47
C GLU A 99 -14.28 -7.00 10.35
N SER A 100 -13.84 -6.57 9.17
CA SER A 100 -13.64 -7.43 8.00
C SER A 100 -12.26 -8.09 7.95
N ASN A 101 -11.46 -7.96 9.01
CA ASN A 101 -10.15 -8.57 9.17
C ASN A 101 -9.11 -8.15 8.09
N TYR A 102 -9.16 -6.90 7.62
CA TYR A 102 -8.10 -6.29 6.81
C TYR A 102 -7.64 -4.97 7.41
N ALA A 103 -6.39 -4.58 7.08
CA ALA A 103 -5.84 -3.31 7.50
C ALA A 103 -6.09 -2.23 6.44
N LEU A 104 -6.52 -1.05 6.86
CA LEU A 104 -6.65 0.12 6.03
C LEU A 104 -5.58 1.13 6.45
N VAL A 105 -4.75 1.56 5.48
CA VAL A 105 -3.61 2.44 5.72
C VAL A 105 -3.69 3.60 4.74
N ASP A 106 -3.45 4.82 5.22
CA ASP A 106 -3.37 5.98 4.36
C ASP A 106 -1.91 6.23 3.97
N ILE A 107 -1.73 6.92 2.86
CA ILE A 107 -0.39 7.18 2.31
C ILE A 107 0.48 8.01 3.26
N HIS A 108 -0.12 8.88 4.09
CA HIS A 108 0.61 9.71 5.03
C HIS A 108 1.12 8.87 6.20
N THR A 109 0.30 7.98 6.74
CA THR A 109 0.70 7.00 7.76
C THR A 109 1.83 6.13 7.25
N LEU A 110 1.75 5.66 6.01
CA LEU A 110 2.82 4.86 5.41
C LEU A 110 4.13 5.64 5.28
N GLN A 111 4.07 6.90 4.83
CA GLN A 111 5.25 7.76 4.72
C GLN A 111 5.87 8.06 6.08
N LYS A 112 5.05 8.40 7.09
CA LYS A 112 5.50 8.64 8.47
C LYS A 112 6.23 7.41 9.02
N TYR A 113 5.63 6.23 8.86
CA TYR A 113 6.26 4.96 9.25
C TYR A 113 7.57 4.68 8.50
N GLY A 114 7.64 5.00 7.21
CA GLY A 114 8.86 4.90 6.42
C GLY A 114 9.99 5.77 6.99
N THR A 115 9.69 7.03 7.31
CA THR A 115 10.65 7.95 7.92
C THR A 115 11.09 7.46 9.29
N GLU A 116 10.16 7.08 10.17
CA GLU A 116 10.45 6.60 11.53
C GLU A 116 11.38 5.37 11.52
N MET A 117 11.25 4.48 10.52
CA MET A 117 12.16 3.33 10.40
C MET A 117 13.55 3.69 9.90
N ILE A 118 13.67 4.68 9.02
CA ILE A 118 14.98 5.18 8.60
C ILE A 118 15.69 5.77 9.81
N GLU A 119 14.97 6.58 10.60
CA GLU A 119 15.49 7.16 11.84
C GLU A 119 15.86 6.08 12.87
N ALA A 120 15.03 5.03 13.02
CA ALA A 120 15.34 3.91 13.90
C ALA A 120 16.60 3.14 13.45
N LYS A 121 16.75 2.86 12.13
CA LYS A 121 17.95 2.20 11.59
C LYS A 121 19.21 3.05 11.76
N SER A 122 19.12 4.37 11.56
CA SER A 122 20.25 5.28 11.78
C SER A 122 20.66 5.39 13.26
N ASN A 123 19.70 5.28 14.19
CA ASN A 123 19.99 5.25 15.63
C ASN A 123 20.59 3.92 16.08
N ASP A 124 20.21 2.79 15.48
CA ASP A 124 20.82 1.48 15.74
C ASP A 124 22.29 1.43 15.28
N GLU A 125 22.60 1.98 14.10
CA GLU A 125 23.98 2.09 13.60
C GLU A 125 24.88 3.01 14.46
N THR A 126 24.29 4.01 15.14
CA THR A 126 25.05 4.91 16.02
C THR A 126 25.28 4.30 17.40
N SER A 127 24.46 3.30 17.81
CA SER A 127 24.51 2.70 19.15
C SER A 127 25.51 1.53 19.28
N LEU A 128 26.10 1.07 18.18
CA LEU A 128 27.22 0.09 18.18
C LEU A 128 28.61 0.76 18.10
N ALA A 129 28.68 2.09 18.02
CA ALA A 129 29.93 2.84 17.93
C ALA A 129 30.32 3.58 19.24
N ALA A 130 29.60 3.34 20.35
CA ALA A 130 29.85 3.94 21.66
C ALA A 130 30.26 2.91 22.71
#